data_AF-A0A3Q9FRD5-F1
#
_entry.id   AF-A0A3Q9FRD5-F1
#
_cell.length_a   1.000
_cell.length_b   1.000
_cell.length_c   1.000
_cell.angle_alpha   90.00
_cell.angle_beta   90.00
_cell.angle_gamma   90.00
#
_symmetry.space_group_name_H-M   'P 1'
#
loop_
_entity.id
_entity.type
_entity.pdbx_description
1 polymer ?
#
loop_
_entity_poly.entity_id
_entity_poly.type
_entity_poly.pdbx_seq_one_letter_code
_entity_poly.pdbx_strand_id
1 'polypeptide(L)'
;MTSTLRHNHLIVWIAILFLIPIGIYLSSSTSVSYLSAITITQPLEHPVTFTMDNGQLHVHVIQSYKAPSALLYIINTNNQRVFLGEISSRNRYHFSLPKNANSILVINGINKKTLFESKL
;
A
#
# COMPACT_ATOMS: atom_id res chain seq x y z
N MET A 1 45.03 -46.94 -16.17
CA MET A 1 43.68 -47.00 -15.56
C MET A 1 43.01 -45.62 -15.50
N THR A 2 42.98 -44.86 -16.61
CA THR A 2 42.48 -43.47 -16.65
C THR A 2 41.27 -43.28 -17.57
N SER A 3 40.96 -44.28 -18.41
CA SER A 3 39.89 -44.22 -19.40
C SER A 3 38.48 -44.25 -18.78
N THR A 4 38.29 -45.10 -17.77
CA THR A 4 36.99 -45.29 -17.10
C THR A 4 36.58 -44.07 -16.26
N LEU A 5 37.54 -43.41 -15.61
CA LEU A 5 37.28 -42.20 -14.83
C LEU A 5 36.83 -41.04 -15.73
N ARG A 6 37.49 -40.86 -16.89
CA ARG A 6 37.14 -39.80 -17.85
C ARG A 6 35.79 -40.05 -18.52
N HIS A 7 35.47 -41.31 -18.81
CA HIS A 7 34.18 -41.71 -19.38
C HIS A 7 33.03 -41.48 -18.39
N ASN A 8 33.20 -41.92 -17.13
CA ASN A 8 32.19 -41.73 -16.10
C ASN A 8 31.99 -40.25 -15.75
N HIS A 9 33.06 -39.45 -15.74
CA HIS A 9 32.97 -38.00 -15.53
C HIS A 9 32.21 -37.31 -16.67
N LEU A 10 32.44 -37.70 -17.92
CA LEU A 10 31.72 -37.17 -19.08
C LEU A 10 30.22 -37.51 -19.02
N ILE A 11 29.86 -38.72 -18.57
CA ILE A 11 28.46 -39.12 -18.35
C ILE A 11 27.79 -38.23 -17.28
N VAL A 12 28.48 -37.93 -16.19
CA VAL A 12 27.96 -37.04 -15.13
C VAL A 12 27.69 -35.64 -15.66
N TRP A 13 28.59 -35.07 -16.47
CA TRP A 13 28.38 -33.75 -17.08
C TRP A 13 27.22 -33.72 -18.05
N ILE A 14 27.04 -34.78 -18.85
CA ILE A 14 25.87 -34.90 -19.74
C ILE A 14 24.58 -35.00 -18.89
N ALA A 15 24.57 -35.79 -17.82
CA ALA A 15 23.41 -35.92 -16.95
C ALA A 15 23.03 -34.57 -16.30
N ILE A 16 24.01 -33.78 -15.84
CA ILE A 16 23.78 -32.44 -15.28
C ILE A 16 23.19 -31.48 -16.33
N LEU A 17 23.71 -31.52 -17.56
CA LEU A 17 23.25 -30.67 -18.66
C LEU A 17 21.76 -30.88 -18.99
N PHE A 18 21.26 -32.11 -18.85
CA PHE A 18 19.85 -32.44 -19.07
C PHE A 18 18.98 -32.23 -17.82
N LEU A 19 19.49 -32.48 -16.62
CA LEU A 19 18.71 -32.35 -15.38
C LEU A 19 18.37 -30.89 -15.02
N ILE A 20 19.27 -29.94 -15.29
CA ILE A 20 19.04 -28.51 -15.01
C ILE A 20 17.82 -27.94 -15.77
N PRO A 21 17.73 -28.04 -17.11
CA PRO A 21 16.59 -27.51 -17.86
C PRO A 21 15.28 -28.23 -17.53
N ILE A 22 15.32 -29.53 -17.23
CA ILE A 22 14.15 -30.29 -16.78
C ILE A 22 13.65 -29.80 -15.41
N GLY A 23 14.56 -29.51 -14.48
CA GLY A 23 14.22 -28.94 -13.17
C GLY A 23 13.59 -27.55 -13.28
N ILE A 24 14.10 -26.70 -14.16
CA ILE A 24 13.53 -25.37 -14.44
C ILE A 24 12.15 -25.49 -15.09
N TYR A 25 11.99 -26.39 -16.06
CA TYR A 25 10.71 -26.66 -16.71
C TYR A 25 9.65 -27.15 -15.71
N LEU A 26 10.00 -28.09 -14.83
CA LEU A 26 9.09 -28.58 -13.79
C LEU A 26 8.75 -27.52 -12.73
N SER A 27 9.68 -26.62 -12.40
CA SER A 27 9.48 -25.55 -11.41
C SER A 27 8.69 -24.35 -11.95
N SER A 28 8.47 -24.27 -13.27
CA SER A 28 7.83 -23.11 -13.91
C SER A 28 6.32 -22.97 -13.68
N SER A 29 5.72 -23.84 -12.86
CA SER A 29 4.28 -23.87 -12.57
C SER A 29 3.87 -23.24 -11.24
N THR A 30 4.79 -22.69 -10.45
CA THR A 30 4.41 -21.89 -9.28
C THR A 30 3.97 -20.50 -9.75
N SER A 31 2.68 -20.39 -10.08
CA SER A 31 2.01 -19.10 -10.17
C SER A 31 2.11 -18.42 -8.80
N VAL A 32 2.91 -17.36 -8.73
CA VAL A 32 2.84 -16.44 -7.60
C VAL A 32 1.46 -15.78 -7.71
N SER A 33 0.52 -16.17 -6.86
CA SER A 33 -0.74 -15.44 -6.71
C SER A 33 -0.42 -14.07 -6.12
N TYR A 34 -0.01 -13.13 -6.97
CA TYR A 34 -0.18 -11.73 -6.64
C TYR A 34 -1.68 -11.55 -6.44
N LEU A 35 -2.08 -11.31 -5.18
CA LEU A 35 -3.38 -10.75 -4.86
C LEU A 35 -3.62 -9.66 -5.90
N SER A 36 -4.61 -9.90 -6.76
CA SER A 36 -4.97 -9.03 -7.85
C SER A 36 -5.14 -7.65 -7.26
N ALA A 37 -4.14 -6.79 -7.45
CA ALA A 37 -4.34 -5.37 -7.28
C ALA A 37 -5.43 -5.06 -8.31
N ILE A 38 -6.64 -4.81 -7.82
CA ILE A 38 -7.71 -4.27 -8.64
C ILE A 38 -7.08 -3.02 -9.26
N THR A 39 -6.75 -3.07 -10.54
CA THR A 39 -6.42 -1.88 -11.29
C THR A 39 -7.74 -1.14 -11.40
N ILE A 40 -8.03 -0.33 -10.39
CA ILE A 40 -9.15 0.59 -10.41
C ILE A 40 -8.76 1.61 -11.47
N THR A 41 -9.21 1.38 -12.71
CA THR A 41 -9.12 2.30 -13.85
C THR A 41 -10.14 3.44 -13.77
N GLN A 42 -10.65 3.70 -12.55
CA GLN A 42 -11.42 4.89 -12.23
C GLN A 42 -10.58 5.70 -11.25
N PRO A 43 -10.44 7.03 -11.43
CA PRO A 43 -9.86 7.85 -10.38
C PRO A 43 -10.69 7.61 -9.13
N LEU A 44 -10.09 7.05 -8.06
CA LEU A 44 -10.72 7.13 -6.75
C LEU A 44 -11.03 8.60 -6.55
N GLU A 45 -12.32 8.96 -6.45
CA GLU A 45 -12.73 10.35 -6.29
C GLU A 45 -12.01 11.02 -5.11
N HIS A 46 -11.54 10.23 -4.15
CA HIS A 46 -10.71 10.68 -3.04
C HIS A 46 -9.55 9.69 -2.79
N PRO A 47 -8.28 10.16 -2.75
CA PRO A 47 -7.11 9.30 -2.54
C PRO A 47 -6.93 8.84 -1.08
N VAL A 48 -7.97 8.96 -0.24
CA VAL A 48 -7.93 8.70 1.21
C VAL A 48 -9.21 8.03 1.66
N THR A 49 -9.08 7.05 2.57
CA THR A 49 -10.21 6.46 3.29
C THR A 49 -10.09 6.74 4.79
N PHE A 50 -11.25 6.86 5.44
CA PHE A 50 -11.39 7.13 6.86
C PHE A 50 -12.20 6.02 7.51
N THR A 51 -11.68 5.43 8.58
CA THR A 51 -12.42 4.48 9.41
C THR A 51 -12.27 4.86 10.86
N MET A 52 -13.34 4.68 11.64
CA MET A 52 -13.33 4.95 13.07
C MET A 52 -13.44 3.64 13.84
N ASP A 53 -12.58 3.48 14.84
CA ASP A 53 -12.67 2.37 15.78
C ASP A 53 -12.24 2.84 17.16
N ASN A 54 -13.03 2.53 18.20
CA ASN A 54 -12.71 2.79 19.61
C ASN A 54 -12.18 4.21 19.93
N GLY A 55 -12.74 5.24 19.31
CA GLY A 55 -12.31 6.63 19.53
C GLY A 55 -11.00 7.00 18.84
N GLN A 56 -10.51 6.17 17.92
CA GLN A 56 -9.42 6.48 17.01
C GLN A 56 -9.94 6.66 15.59
N LEU A 57 -9.36 7.64 14.91
CA LEU A 57 -9.53 7.86 13.48
C LEU A 57 -8.34 7.23 12.76
N HIS A 58 -8.64 6.23 11.94
CA HIS A 58 -7.69 5.57 11.06
C HIS A 58 -7.83 6.20 9.68
N VAL A 59 -6.74 6.77 9.18
CA VAL A 59 -6.68 7.43 7.89
C VAL A 59 -5.74 6.63 6.99
N HIS A 60 -6.24 6.13 5.88
CA HIS A 60 -5.42 5.39 4.92
C HIS A 60 -5.32 6.19 3.63
N VAL A 61 -4.14 6.74 3.39
CA VAL A 61 -3.82 7.49 2.16
C VAL A 61 -3.40 6.47 1.10
N ILE A 62 -4.27 6.26 0.12
CA ILE A 62 -4.09 5.28 -0.97
C ILE A 62 -3.11 5.84 -2.02
N GLN A 63 -3.17 7.15 -2.26
CA GLN A 63 -2.27 7.88 -3.15
C GLN A 63 -1.77 9.14 -2.46
N SER A 64 -0.46 9.38 -2.49
CA SER A 64 0.15 10.56 -1.89
C SER A 64 -0.47 11.83 -2.47
N TYR A 65 -0.76 12.80 -1.60
CA TYR A 65 -1.09 14.15 -2.05
C TYR A 65 0.17 14.75 -2.70
N LYS A 66 0.02 15.33 -3.90
CA LYS A 66 1.09 16.16 -4.48
C LYS A 66 1.36 17.30 -3.51
N ALA A 67 2.63 17.51 -3.17
CA ALA A 67 3.05 18.59 -2.30
C ALA A 67 2.34 19.90 -2.70
N PRO A 68 1.69 20.57 -1.74
CA PRO A 68 1.86 20.46 -0.29
C PRO A 68 1.00 19.38 0.37
N SER A 69 1.42 19.04 1.58
CA SER A 69 0.73 18.14 2.47
C SER A 69 -0.72 18.52 2.76
N ALA A 70 -1.58 17.52 2.94
CA ALA A 70 -2.95 17.74 3.34
C ALA A 70 -3.04 17.80 4.87
N LEU A 71 -3.72 18.82 5.38
CA LEU A 71 -3.91 19.08 6.79
C LEU A 71 -5.25 18.49 7.22
N LEU A 72 -5.22 17.64 8.24
CA LEU A 72 -6.38 16.99 8.80
C LEU A 72 -6.89 17.80 10.00
N TYR A 73 -8.17 18.15 9.92
CA TYR A 73 -8.92 18.80 10.98
C TYR A 73 -10.17 17.97 11.31
N ILE A 74 -10.68 18.20 12.51
CA ILE A 74 -12.06 17.89 12.86
C ILE A 74 -12.82 19.18 13.08
N ILE A 75 -14.12 19.16 12.81
CA ILE A 75 -15.03 20.20 13.28
C ILE A 75 -15.77 19.61 14.47
N ASN A 76 -15.69 20.28 15.62
CA ASN A 76 -16.41 19.83 16.80
C ASN A 76 -17.89 20.27 16.79
N THR A 77 -18.67 19.82 17.76
CA THR A 77 -20.08 20.22 17.95
C THR A 77 -20.28 21.73 18.10
N ASN A 78 -19.24 22.48 18.47
CA ASN A 78 -19.25 23.94 18.60
C ASN A 78 -18.79 24.65 17.32
N ASN A 79 -18.70 23.95 16.19
CA ASN A 79 -18.18 24.43 14.91
C ASN A 79 -16.71 24.92 14.93
N GLN A 80 -15.94 24.52 15.92
CA GLN A 80 -14.52 24.86 16.00
C GLN A 80 -13.68 23.82 15.25
N ARG A 81 -12.71 24.30 14.48
CA ARG A 81 -11.73 23.46 13.78
C ARG A 81 -10.60 23.09 14.73
N VAL A 82 -10.40 21.81 14.97
CA VAL A 82 -9.29 21.28 15.76
C VAL A 82 -8.33 20.56 14.83
N PHE A 83 -7.07 20.97 14.82
CA PHE A 83 -6.04 20.35 14.00
C PHE A 83 -5.62 19.00 14.61
N LEU A 84 -5.61 17.95 13.78
CA LEU A 84 -5.16 16.62 14.20
C LEU A 84 -3.73 16.32 13.71
N GLY A 85 -3.39 16.76 12.50
CA GLY A 85 -2.07 16.51 11.95
C GLY A 85 -2.02 16.62 10.43
N GLU A 86 -0.89 16.19 9.89
CA GLU A 86 -0.59 16.24 8.46
C GLU A 86 -0.65 14.84 7.85
N ILE A 87 -1.34 14.72 6.72
CA ILE A 87 -1.42 13.51 5.89
C ILE A 87 -0.96 13.85 4.47
N SER A 88 0.15 13.28 4.03
CA SER A 88 0.78 13.67 2.75
C SER A 88 1.25 12.47 1.96
N SER A 89 1.97 11.57 2.64
CA SER A 89 2.47 10.33 2.06
C SER A 89 1.41 9.24 2.04
N ARG A 90 1.52 8.34 1.04
CA ARG A 90 0.82 7.06 0.99
C ARG A 90 1.19 6.22 2.21
N ASN A 91 0.37 6.31 3.25
CA ASN A 91 0.58 5.66 4.52
C ASN A 91 -0.73 5.51 5.30
N ARG A 92 -0.67 4.80 6.42
CA ARG A 92 -1.72 4.74 7.43
C ARG A 92 -1.35 5.66 8.59
N TYR A 93 -2.29 6.51 8.96
CA TYR A 93 -2.17 7.44 10.08
C TYR A 93 -3.26 7.13 11.10
N HIS A 94 -2.95 7.40 12.37
CA HIS A 94 -3.83 7.16 13.48
C HIS A 94 -3.90 8.42 14.32
N PHE A 95 -5.12 8.90 14.58
CA PHE A 95 -5.35 10.09 15.39
C PHE A 95 -6.38 9.78 16.47
N SER A 96 -6.15 10.28 17.68
CA SER A 96 -7.16 10.24 18.74
C SER A 96 -8.30 11.17 18.37
N LEU A 97 -9.52 10.63 18.31
CA LEU A 97 -10.71 11.40 17.98
C LEU A 97 -11.36 11.94 19.27
N PRO A 98 -11.50 13.27 19.42
CA PRO A 98 -12.23 13.85 20.54
C PRO A 98 -13.70 13.43 20.53
N LYS A 99 -14.28 13.22 21.71
CA LYS A 99 -15.70 12.78 21.86
C LYS A 99 -16.72 13.75 21.25
N ASN A 100 -16.34 15.00 21.04
CA ASN A 100 -17.16 16.06 20.46
C ASN A 100 -16.89 16.30 18.97
N ALA A 101 -16.22 15.37 18.27
CA ALA A 101 -16.02 15.47 16.83
C ALA A 101 -17.35 15.26 16.08
N ASN A 102 -17.65 16.13 15.12
CA ASN A 102 -18.88 16.14 14.32
C ASN A 102 -18.61 15.95 12.82
N SER A 103 -17.50 16.46 12.32
CA SER A 103 -17.07 16.20 10.94
C SER A 103 -15.55 16.12 10.81
N ILE A 104 -15.09 15.44 9.77
CA ILE A 104 -13.69 15.39 9.33
C ILE A 104 -13.54 16.38 8.19
N LEU A 105 -12.47 17.18 8.24
CA LEU A 105 -12.13 18.17 7.23
C LEU A 105 -10.66 18.02 6.81
N VAL A 106 -10.42 17.83 5.53
CA VAL A 106 -9.08 17.77 4.94
C VAL A 106 -8.87 19.00 4.08
N ILE A 107 -7.79 19.73 4.34
CA ILE A 107 -7.48 20.99 3.67
C ILE A 107 -6.11 20.90 3.01
N ASN A 108 -5.95 21.48 1.83
CA ASN A 108 -4.63 21.64 1.23
C ASN A 108 -3.80 22.70 2.00
N GLY A 109 -2.57 22.34 2.39
CA GLY A 109 -1.72 23.20 3.22
C GLY A 109 -1.37 24.57 2.64
N ILE A 110 -1.24 24.72 1.31
CA ILE A 110 -0.87 25.98 0.64
C ILE A 110 -2.09 26.82 0.33
N ASN A 111 -3.00 26.30 -0.50
CA ASN A 111 -4.10 27.11 -1.03
C ASN A 111 -5.33 27.14 -0.11
N LYS A 112 -5.28 26.43 1.03
CA LYS A 112 -6.35 26.33 2.03
C LYS A 112 -7.69 25.84 1.47
N LYS A 113 -7.70 25.21 0.29
CA LYS A 113 -8.89 24.62 -0.33
C LYS A 113 -9.27 23.32 0.39
N THR A 114 -10.56 23.13 0.62
CA THR A 114 -11.12 21.86 1.09
C THR A 114 -10.90 20.78 0.04
N LEU A 115 -10.22 19.71 0.45
CA LEU A 115 -9.99 18.51 -0.36
C LEU A 115 -11.05 17.45 -0.08
N PHE A 116 -11.53 17.39 1.16
CA PHE A 116 -12.55 16.45 1.60
C PHE A 116 -13.24 16.98 2.85
N GLU A 117 -14.54 16.79 2.93
CA GLU A 117 -15.31 17.02 4.15
C GLU A 117 -16.38 15.94 4.27
N SER A 118 -16.47 15.32 5.44
CA SER A 118 -17.49 14.31 5.73
C SER A 118 -17.98 14.45 7.15
N LYS A 119 -19.30 14.31 7.34
CA LYS A 119 -19.88 14.20 8.67
C LYS A 119 -19.50 12.84 9.27
N LEU A 120 -19.31 12.84 10.59
CA LEU A 120 -19.02 11.65 11.38
C LEU A 120 -20.28 10.90 11.77
#